data_AF-A0A9D8W6E1-F1
#
_entry.id   AF-A0A9D8W6E1-F1
#
_cell.length_a   1.000
_cell.length_b   1.000
_cell.length_c   1.000
_cell.angle_alpha   90.00
_cell.angle_beta   90.00
_cell.angle_gamma   90.00
#
_symmetry.space_group_name_H-M   'P 1'
#
loop_
_entity.id
_entity.type
_entity.pdbx_description
1 polymer ?
#
loop_
_entity_poly.entity_id
_entity_poly.type
_entity_poly.pdbx_seq_one_letter_code
_entity_poly.pdbx_strand_id
1 'polypeptide(L)'
;MAVIRFPIRLLGLALIAVALVLLADDLVAVDWASFTGFAPEPLGALFYATVPDLLNGTQAFIQRYVWPYLWDPIIQTALTWWDWAAIGGFGLVLAILARRPKVKVDAAAVETAG
;
A
#
# COMPACT_ATOMS: atom_id res chain seq x y z
N MET A 1 -23.02 1.73 -8.88
CA MET A 1 -22.29 1.17 -7.72
C MET A 1 -21.25 2.15 -7.16
N ALA A 2 -21.72 3.26 -6.57
CA ALA A 2 -20.85 4.18 -5.83
C ALA A 2 -20.47 3.61 -4.44
N VAL A 3 -21.35 2.79 -3.87
CA VAL A 3 -21.26 2.25 -2.51
C VAL A 3 -20.07 1.30 -2.34
N ILE A 4 -19.72 0.48 -3.34
CA ILE A 4 -18.55 -0.43 -3.26
C ILE A 4 -17.21 0.32 -3.44
N ARG A 5 -17.21 1.39 -4.23
CA ARG A 5 -15.99 2.20 -4.48
C ARG A 5 -15.61 3.08 -3.29
N PHE A 6 -16.60 3.49 -2.50
CA PHE A 6 -16.37 4.31 -1.31
C PHE A 6 -15.46 3.65 -0.26
N PRO A 7 -15.74 2.43 0.24
CA PRO A 7 -14.88 1.78 1.23
C PRO A 7 -13.50 1.45 0.67
N ILE A 8 -13.39 1.06 -0.61
CA ILE A 8 -12.09 0.81 -1.26
C ILE A 8 -11.25 2.09 -1.30
N ARG A 9 -11.87 3.23 -1.65
CA ARG A 9 -11.19 4.53 -1.65
C ARG A 9 -10.79 4.94 -0.23
N LEU A 10 -11.69 4.76 0.74
CA LEU A 10 -11.42 5.11 2.13
C LEU A 10 -10.26 4.28 2.70
N LEU A 11 -10.25 2.97 2.44
CA LEU A 11 -9.17 2.07 2.83
C LEU A 11 -7.85 2.45 2.16
N GLY A 12 -7.87 2.73 0.85
CA GLY A 12 -6.68 3.19 0.14
C GLY A 12 -6.10 4.48 0.72
N LEU A 13 -6.96 5.46 1.03
CA LEU A 13 -6.54 6.71 1.67
C LEU A 13 -6.01 6.49 3.10
N ALA A 14 -6.64 5.60 3.87
CA ALA A 14 -6.18 5.27 5.22
C ALA A 14 -4.77 4.63 5.18
N LEU A 15 -4.53 3.71 4.25
CA LEU A 15 -3.20 3.10 4.06
C LEU A 15 -2.15 4.12 3.62
N ILE A 16 -2.50 5.05 2.72
CA ILE A 16 -1.61 6.15 2.34
C ILE A 16 -1.29 7.03 3.56
N ALA A 17 -2.28 7.34 4.40
CA ALA A 17 -2.05 8.12 5.62
C ALA A 17 -1.09 7.39 6.58
N VAL A 18 -1.27 6.08 6.80
CA VAL A 18 -0.35 5.27 7.60
C VAL A 18 1.05 5.28 7.02
N ALA A 19 1.19 5.09 5.71
CA ALA A 19 2.49 5.12 5.04
C ALA A 19 3.21 6.47 5.20
N LEU A 20 2.48 7.58 5.17
CA LEU A 20 3.06 8.91 5.41
C LEU A 20 3.54 9.08 6.85
N VAL A 21 2.86 8.47 7.83
CA VAL A 21 3.31 8.49 9.23
C VAL A 21 4.59 7.69 9.39
N LEU A 22 4.67 6.49 8.82
CA LEU A 22 5.88 5.65 8.86
C LEU A 22 7.07 6.34 8.19
N LEU A 23 6.86 6.91 7.00
CA LEU A 23 7.89 7.69 6.32
C LEU A 23 8.31 8.93 7.14
N ALA A 24 7.38 9.60 7.81
CA ALA A 24 7.71 10.73 8.66
C ALA A 24 8.57 10.30 9.86
N ASP A 25 8.29 9.15 10.47
CA ASP A 25 9.11 8.58 11.55
C ASP A 25 10.55 8.33 11.09
N ASP A 26 10.72 7.68 9.93
CA ASP A 26 12.03 7.46 9.30
C ASP A 26 12.77 8.78 9.02
N LEU A 27 12.06 9.79 8.51
CA LEU A 27 12.64 11.09 8.15
C LEU A 27 13.03 11.94 9.38
N VAL A 28 12.33 11.77 10.50
CA VAL A 28 12.68 12.44 11.77
C VAL A 28 13.97 11.86 12.35
N ALA A 29 14.27 10.60 12.08
CA ALA A 29 15.52 9.96 12.50
C ALA A 29 16.75 10.38 11.66
N VAL A 30 16.55 11.08 10.54
CA VAL A 30 17.64 11.51 9.64
C VAL A 30 18.42 12.68 10.23
N ASP A 31 19.74 12.55 10.32
CA ASP A 31 20.64 13.67 10.48
C ASP A 31 20.89 14.34 9.13
N TRP A 32 20.23 15.47 8.92
CA TRP A 32 20.29 16.25 7.68
C TRP A 32 21.64 16.93 7.43
N ALA A 33 22.50 17.07 8.45
CA ALA A 33 23.84 17.63 8.27
C ALA A 33 24.80 16.62 7.65
N SER A 34 24.63 15.33 7.96
CA SER A 34 25.47 14.24 7.49
C SER A 34 24.80 13.31 6.46
N PHE A 35 23.49 13.49 6.22
CA PHE A 35 22.65 12.58 5.43
C PHE A 35 22.73 11.12 5.91
N THR A 36 22.81 10.93 7.23
CA THR A 36 22.83 9.60 7.86
C THR A 36 21.56 9.36 8.67
N GLY A 37 21.28 8.10 9.02
CA GLY A 37 20.13 7.74 9.86
C GLY A 37 18.85 7.33 9.12
N PHE A 38 18.78 7.50 7.78
CA PHE A 38 17.66 6.94 7.01
C PHE A 38 17.80 5.43 6.90
N ALA A 39 17.09 4.70 7.76
CA ALA A 39 17.11 3.24 7.82
C ALA A 39 15.67 2.69 7.92
N PRO A 40 14.89 2.72 6.81
CA PRO A 40 13.51 2.29 6.82
C PRO A 40 13.34 0.84 7.26
N GLU A 41 12.35 0.59 8.10
CA GLU A 41 12.08 -0.74 8.62
C GLU A 41 11.50 -1.65 7.51
N PRO A 42 11.94 -2.92 7.41
CA PRO A 42 11.28 -3.89 6.54
C PRO A 42 9.85 -4.17 7.01
N LEU A 43 8.90 -4.26 6.07
CA LEU A 43 7.49 -4.54 6.35
C LEU A 43 7.30 -5.79 7.23
N GLY A 44 8.06 -6.85 6.98
CA GLY A 44 8.01 -8.08 7.76
C GLY A 44 8.40 -7.90 9.23
N ALA A 45 9.36 -7.01 9.52
CA ALA A 45 9.75 -6.70 10.89
C ALA A 45 8.63 -5.96 11.63
N LEU A 46 8.03 -4.96 10.99
CA LEU A 46 6.86 -4.24 11.52
C LEU A 46 5.69 -5.20 11.82
N PHE A 47 5.37 -6.11 10.90
CA PHE A 47 4.31 -7.11 11.10
C PHE A 47 4.64 -8.11 12.20
N TYR A 48 5.89 -8.56 12.28
CA TYR A 48 6.33 -9.47 13.34
C TYR A 48 6.28 -8.80 14.72
N ALA A 49 6.60 -7.50 14.81
CA ALA A 49 6.53 -6.73 16.04
C ALA A 49 5.08 -6.44 16.49
N THR A 50 4.14 -6.28 15.55
CA THR A 50 2.76 -5.89 15.84
C THR A 50 1.79 -7.07 15.95
N VAL A 51 1.88 -8.05 15.04
CA VAL A 51 0.93 -9.17 14.91
C VAL A 51 1.64 -10.49 14.51
N PRO A 52 2.57 -11.01 15.34
CA PRO A 52 3.39 -12.18 15.00
C PRO A 52 2.55 -13.44 14.74
N ASP A 53 1.50 -13.67 15.52
CA ASP A 53 0.64 -14.85 15.38
C ASP A 53 -0.08 -14.90 14.03
N LEU A 54 -0.51 -13.73 13.53
CA LEU A 54 -1.16 -13.64 12.22
C LEU A 54 -0.16 -13.93 11.09
N LEU A 55 1.07 -13.42 11.20
CA LEU A 55 2.11 -13.66 10.20
C LEU A 55 2.48 -15.15 10.13
N ASN A 56 2.77 -15.76 11.29
CA ASN A 56 3.12 -17.17 11.40
C ASN A 56 1.97 -18.09 10.98
N GLY A 57 0.73 -17.76 11.37
CA GLY A 57 -0.46 -18.50 10.97
C GLY A 57 -0.70 -18.44 9.46
N THR A 58 -0.53 -17.25 8.86
CA THR A 58 -0.67 -17.05 7.41
C THR A 58 0.42 -17.80 6.65
N GLN A 59 1.67 -17.75 7.12
CA GLN A 59 2.77 -18.54 6.56
C GLN A 59 2.42 -20.02 6.53
N ALA A 60 2.10 -20.59 7.70
CA ALA A 60 1.81 -22.01 7.83
C ALA A 60 0.63 -22.43 6.95
N PHE A 61 -0.41 -21.59 6.88
CA PHE A 61 -1.57 -21.84 6.03
C PHE A 61 -1.20 -21.86 4.54
N ILE A 62 -0.48 -20.84 4.05
CA ILE A 62 -0.10 -20.74 2.63
C ILE A 62 0.84 -21.89 2.24
N GLN A 63 1.83 -22.19 3.07
CA GLN A 63 2.78 -23.27 2.83
C GLN A 63 2.11 -24.65 2.86
N ARG A 64 1.10 -24.84 3.71
CA ARG A 64 0.44 -26.15 3.89
C ARG A 64 -0.71 -26.40 2.92
N TYR A 65 -1.46 -25.36 2.54
CA TYR A 65 -2.74 -25.53 1.86
C TYR A 65 -2.87 -24.80 0.51
N VAL A 66 -1.97 -23.87 0.19
CA VAL A 66 -2.04 -23.09 -1.05
C VAL A 66 -0.93 -23.51 -2.00
N TRP A 67 0.28 -22.98 -1.76
CA TRP A 67 1.47 -23.32 -2.53
C TRP A 67 2.71 -22.75 -1.81
N PRO A 68 3.71 -23.58 -1.44
CA PRO A 68 4.89 -23.10 -0.72
C PRO A 68 5.63 -21.96 -1.42
N TYR A 69 5.71 -22.02 -2.76
CA TYR A 69 6.42 -21.02 -3.57
C TYR A 69 5.77 -19.62 -3.53
N LEU A 70 4.49 -19.56 -3.16
CA LEU A 70 3.79 -18.28 -2.96
C LEU A 70 4.29 -17.57 -1.70
N TRP A 71 4.60 -18.32 -0.63
CA TRP A 71 5.17 -17.71 0.56
C TRP A 71 6.63 -17.34 0.32
N ASP A 72 7.44 -18.31 -0.13
CA ASP A 72 8.86 -18.16 -0.35
C ASP A 72 9.19 -18.61 -1.79
N PRO A 73 9.58 -17.70 -2.71
CA PRO A 73 10.14 -16.37 -2.43
C PRO A 73 9.17 -15.19 -2.52
N ILE A 74 7.93 -15.38 -2.99
CA ILE A 74 7.11 -14.23 -3.46
C ILE A 74 6.71 -13.29 -2.31
N ILE A 75 5.95 -13.77 -1.32
CA ILE A 75 5.51 -12.95 -0.18
C ILE A 75 6.71 -12.54 0.67
N GLN A 76 7.66 -13.44 0.88
CA GLN A 76 8.85 -13.15 1.67
C GLN A 76 9.66 -12.01 1.06
N THR A 77 9.80 -11.94 -0.27
CA THR A 77 10.42 -10.80 -0.94
C THR A 77 9.63 -9.51 -0.69
N ALA A 78 8.31 -9.54 -0.78
CA ALA A 78 7.48 -8.36 -0.49
C ALA A 78 7.61 -7.89 0.97
N LEU A 79 7.77 -8.81 1.93
CA LEU A 79 8.01 -8.49 3.34
C LEU A 79 9.37 -7.83 3.60
N THR A 80 10.33 -7.94 2.67
CA THR A 80 11.62 -7.23 2.77
C THR A 80 11.58 -5.79 2.27
N TRP A 81 10.48 -5.37 1.63
CA TRP A 81 10.34 -4.00 1.18
C TRP A 81 10.17 -3.05 2.36
N TRP A 82 10.57 -1.80 2.18
CA TRP A 82 10.33 -0.74 3.16
C TRP A 82 8.83 -0.62 3.46
N ASP A 83 8.50 -0.55 4.73
CA ASP A 83 7.14 -0.56 5.25
C ASP A 83 6.24 0.52 4.64
N TRP A 84 6.67 1.79 4.64
CA TRP A 84 5.96 2.92 4.06
C TRP A 84 5.78 2.75 2.55
N ALA A 85 6.78 2.20 1.86
CA ALA A 85 6.73 2.03 0.41
C ALA A 85 5.74 0.93 0.03
N ALA A 86 5.75 -0.19 0.75
CA ALA A 86 4.84 -1.31 0.54
C ALA A 86 3.39 -0.92 0.88
N ILE A 87 3.15 -0.36 2.07
CA ILE A 87 1.82 0.06 2.53
C ILE A 87 1.28 1.20 1.66
N GLY A 88 2.11 2.20 1.38
CA GLY A 88 1.74 3.35 0.57
C GLY A 88 1.48 2.98 -0.89
N GLY A 89 2.31 2.11 -1.46
CA GLY A 89 2.11 1.56 -2.80
C GLY A 89 0.78 0.80 -2.91
N PHE A 90 0.48 -0.08 -1.96
CA PHE A 90 -0.79 -0.80 -1.95
C PHE A 90 -1.99 0.14 -1.75
N GLY A 91 -1.89 1.12 -0.84
CA GLY A 91 -2.91 2.15 -0.65
C GLY A 91 -3.16 2.98 -1.91
N LEU A 92 -2.10 3.34 -2.64
CA LEU A 92 -2.18 4.07 -3.91
C LEU A 92 -2.89 3.25 -5.00
N VAL A 93 -2.58 1.95 -5.12
CA VAL A 93 -3.26 1.04 -6.04
C VAL A 93 -4.77 1.03 -5.76
N LEU A 94 -5.18 0.85 -4.50
CA LEU A 94 -6.59 0.87 -4.11
C LEU A 94 -7.26 2.22 -4.41
N ALA A 95 -6.59 3.32 -4.10
CA ALA A 95 -7.10 4.67 -4.37
C ALA A 95 -7.28 4.95 -5.87
N ILE A 96 -6.38 4.43 -6.73
CA ILE A 96 -6.48 4.53 -8.20
C ILE A 96 -7.62 3.67 -8.72
N LEU A 97 -7.74 2.41 -8.29
CA LEU A 97 -8.81 1.50 -8.70
C LEU A 97 -10.21 2.04 -8.35
N ALA A 98 -10.31 2.80 -7.27
CA ALA A 98 -11.56 3.43 -6.85
C ALA A 98 -11.91 4.72 -7.63
N ARG A 99 -11.03 5.25 -8.51
CA ARG A 99 -11.32 6.45 -9.30
C ARG A 99 -12.47 6.20 -10.27
N ARG A 100 -13.32 7.23 -10.45
CA ARG A 100 -14.33 7.22 -11.52
C ARG A 100 -13.65 7.67 -12.82
N PRO A 101 -13.91 7.01 -13.97
CA PRO A 101 -13.48 7.55 -15.25
C PRO A 101 -14.14 8.92 -15.45
N LYS A 102 -13.34 9.93 -15.81
CA LYS A 102 -13.87 11.23 -16.23
C LYS A 102 -14.55 10.99 -17.58
N VAL A 103 -15.87 11.15 -17.64
CA VAL A 103 -16.60 11.17 -18.91
C VAL A 103 -16.10 12.40 -19.67
N LYS A 104 -15.41 12.19 -20.80
CA LYS A 104 -15.12 13.28 -21.73
C LYS A 104 -16.46 13.72 -22.30
N VAL A 105 -16.88 14.94 -21.97
CA VAL A 105 -18.01 15.57 -22.65
C VAL A 105 -17.43 16.13 -23.93
N ASP A 106 -17.77 15.51 -25.06
CA ASP A 106 -17.31 15.97 -26.37
C ASP A 106 -17.94 17.33 -26.66
N ALA A 107 -17.12 18.38 -26.64
CA ALA A 107 -17.51 19.77 -26.91
C ALA A 107 -18.12 19.95 -28.32
N ALA A 108 -17.97 18.98 -29.20
CA ALA A 108 -18.52 18.99 -30.56
C ALA A 108 -20.06 18.98 -30.62
N ALA A 109 -20.75 18.57 -29.56
CA ALA A 109 -22.22 18.59 -29.52
C ALA A 109 -22.82 19.98 -29.21
N VAL A 110 -22.01 20.93 -28.73
CA VAL A 110 -22.48 22.28 -28.35
C VAL A 110 -22.38 23.26 -29.53
N GLU A 111 -21.49 23.02 -30.49
CA GLU A 111 -21.24 23.92 -31.63
C GLU A 111 -22.27 23.75 -32.77
N THR A 112 -22.95 22.61 -32.87
CA THR A 112 -23.97 22.36 -33.91
C THR A 112 -25.39 22.79 -33.52
N ALA A 113 -25.58 23.33 -32.30
CA ALA A 113 -26.88 23.72 -31.75
C ALA A 113 -27.09 25.24 -31.65
N GLY A 114 -26.16 26.06 -32.17
CA GLY A 114 -26.28 27.53 -32.26
C GLY A 114 -26.30 28.00 -33.71
#